data_AF-A0A969R305-F1
#
_entry.id   AF-A0A969R305-F1
#
_cell.length_a   1.000
_cell.length_b   1.000
_cell.length_c   1.000
_cell.angle_alpha   90.00
_cell.angle_beta   90.00
_cell.angle_gamma   90.00
#
_symmetry.space_group_name_H-M   'P 1'
#
loop_
_entity.id
_entity.type
_entity.pdbx_description
1 polymer ?
#
loop_
_entity_poly.entity_id
_entity_poly.type
_entity_poly.pdbx_seq_one_letter_code
_entity_poly.pdbx_strand_id
1 'polypeptide(L)'
;MPKIIALITLIAIIAFSSPALADSISTNLNNGAAVFEANCAGCHINGSNIVRRGKNLKSKALRKHKVDTQEAIASLVTNGKGIMSAYGDKLTPEQIADVSAYVLQQAEQGWK
;
A
#
# COMPACT_ATOMS: atom_id res chain seq x y z
N MET A 1 16.54 36.34 -36.75
CA MET A 1 17.51 35.31 -36.33
C MET A 1 17.35 34.85 -34.87
N PRO A 2 17.12 35.70 -33.83
CA PRO A 2 17.03 35.21 -32.45
C PRO A 2 15.71 34.44 -32.15
N LYS A 3 14.64 34.73 -32.90
CA LYS A 3 13.32 34.07 -32.74
C LYS A 3 13.29 32.61 -33.21
N ILE A 4 14.15 32.24 -34.17
CA ILE A 4 14.23 30.86 -34.69
C ILE A 4 15.05 29.99 -33.73
N ILE A 5 16.11 30.55 -33.12
CA ILE A 5 16.91 29.88 -32.09
C ILE A 5 16.07 29.61 -30.83
N ALA A 6 15.22 30.56 -30.42
CA ALA A 6 14.31 30.41 -29.29
C ALA A 6 13.22 29.34 -29.51
N LEU A 7 12.85 29.07 -30.77
CA LEU A 7 11.85 28.06 -31.10
C LEU A 7 12.45 26.64 -31.09
N ILE A 8 13.72 26.51 -31.51
CA ILE A 8 14.44 25.22 -31.51
C ILE A 8 14.79 24.77 -30.09
N THR A 9 15.11 25.71 -29.18
CA THR A 9 15.38 25.38 -27.77
C THR A 9 14.11 24.99 -27.00
N LEU A 10 12.94 25.52 -27.36
CA LEU A 10 11.67 25.16 -26.72
C LEU A 10 11.20 23.74 -27.07
N ILE A 11 11.50 23.26 -28.28
CA ILE A 11 11.13 21.91 -28.75
C ILE A 11 12.02 20.83 -28.10
N ALA A 12 13.27 21.14 -27.77
CA ALA A 12 14.21 20.19 -27.14
C ALA A 12 13.87 19.83 -25.68
N ILE A 13 13.09 20.67 -24.98
CA ILE A 13 12.73 20.46 -23.56
C ILE A 13 11.58 19.46 -23.41
N ILE A 14 10.74 19.29 -24.45
CA ILE A 14 9.58 18.38 -24.42
C ILE A 14 10.01 16.91 -24.65
N ALA A 15 11.23 16.67 -25.14
CA ALA A 15 11.73 15.33 -25.45
C ALA A 15 12.33 14.57 -24.23
N PHE A 16 12.43 15.21 -23.06
CA PHE A 16 13.03 14.62 -21.85
C PHE A 16 12.04 14.32 -20.71
N SER A 17 10.74 14.42 -20.96
CA SER A 17 9.75 13.87 -20.03
C SER A 17 9.66 12.36 -20.23
N SER A 18 10.69 11.63 -19.77
CA SER A 18 10.54 10.21 -19.52
C SER A 18 9.36 10.04 -18.57
N PRO A 19 8.33 9.25 -18.90
CA PRO A 19 7.42 8.80 -17.87
C PRO A 19 8.29 8.05 -16.86
N ALA A 20 8.37 8.56 -15.63
CA ALA A 20 8.87 7.75 -14.53
C ALA A 20 8.02 6.48 -14.55
N LEU A 21 8.64 5.36 -14.96
CA LEU A 21 8.03 4.05 -14.85
C LEU A 21 7.78 3.89 -13.35
N ALA A 22 6.55 4.15 -12.92
CA ALA A 22 6.07 3.56 -11.69
C ALA A 22 6.16 2.06 -11.95
N ASP A 23 7.18 1.41 -11.38
CA ASP A 23 7.23 -0.04 -11.30
C ASP A 23 5.92 -0.44 -10.62
N SER A 24 4.93 -0.82 -11.42
CA SER A 24 3.70 -1.37 -10.91
C SER A 24 4.10 -2.72 -10.34
N ILE A 25 4.41 -2.75 -9.05
CA ILE A 25 4.45 -3.99 -8.28
C ILE A 25 3.05 -4.59 -8.47
N SER A 26 2.97 -5.58 -9.35
CA SER A 26 1.76 -6.34 -9.56
C SER A 26 1.50 -7.09 -8.27
N THR A 27 0.45 -6.69 -7.54
CA THR A 27 0.11 -7.33 -6.27
C THR A 27 -0.70 -8.58 -6.51
N ASN A 28 -0.30 -9.68 -5.87
CA ASN A 28 -0.98 -10.96 -5.93
C ASN A 28 -1.92 -11.10 -4.73
N LEU A 29 -3.21 -10.83 -4.95
CA LEU A 29 -4.23 -10.89 -3.91
C LEU A 29 -4.39 -12.29 -3.29
N ASN A 30 -4.15 -13.36 -4.04
CA ASN A 30 -4.21 -14.73 -3.51
C ASN A 30 -3.07 -14.98 -2.53
N ASN A 31 -1.86 -14.51 -2.87
CA ASN A 31 -0.72 -14.54 -1.95
C ASN A 31 -0.99 -13.65 -0.72
N GLY A 32 -1.54 -12.44 -0.95
CA GLY A 32 -1.93 -11.52 0.13
C GLY A 32 -2.92 -12.14 1.11
N ALA A 33 -3.92 -12.87 0.62
CA ALA A 33 -4.87 -13.60 1.44
C ALA A 33 -4.18 -14.71 2.27
N ALA A 34 -3.28 -15.49 1.67
CA ALA A 34 -2.53 -16.53 2.37
C ALA A 34 -1.60 -15.96 3.45
N VAL A 35 -0.90 -14.86 3.15
CA VAL A 35 -0.08 -14.12 4.13
C VAL A 35 -0.94 -13.57 5.25
N PHE A 36 -2.11 -13.01 4.94
CA PHE A 36 -3.04 -12.50 5.93
C PHE A 36 -3.51 -13.58 6.89
N GLU A 37 -3.90 -14.75 6.38
CA GLU A 37 -4.37 -15.86 7.19
C GLU A 37 -3.27 -16.36 8.13
N ALA A 38 -2.05 -16.53 7.62
CA ALA A 38 -0.93 -17.04 8.41
C ALA A 38 -0.40 -16.04 9.46
N ASN A 39 -0.51 -14.73 9.22
CA ASN A 39 0.22 -13.73 10.02
C ASN A 39 -0.66 -12.68 10.71
N CYS A 40 -1.88 -12.44 10.21
CA CYS A 40 -2.69 -11.29 10.59
C CYS A 40 -4.03 -11.68 11.20
N ALA A 41 -4.65 -12.76 10.71
CA ALA A 41 -6.00 -13.18 11.08
C ALA A 41 -6.17 -13.43 12.58
N GLY A 42 -5.12 -13.90 13.27
CA GLY A 42 -5.14 -14.12 14.73
C GLY A 42 -5.59 -12.89 15.54
N CYS A 43 -5.31 -11.67 15.05
CA CYS A 43 -5.81 -10.44 15.68
C CYS A 43 -6.91 -9.74 14.85
N HIS A 44 -6.91 -9.95 13.55
CA HIS A 44 -7.67 -9.15 12.58
C HIS A 44 -8.71 -9.91 11.78
N ILE A 45 -9.13 -11.10 12.22
CA ILE A 45 -10.15 -11.91 11.55
C ILE A 45 -11.38 -11.08 11.17
N ASN A 46 -11.86 -11.24 9.93
CA ASN A 46 -12.97 -10.50 9.33
C ASN A 46 -12.84 -8.97 9.48
N GLY A 47 -11.60 -8.47 9.39
CA GLY A 47 -11.26 -7.06 9.49
C GLY A 47 -11.42 -6.47 10.88
N SER A 48 -11.57 -7.31 11.91
CA SER A 48 -11.71 -6.87 13.29
C SER A 48 -10.35 -6.45 13.90
N ASN A 49 -10.34 -6.14 15.19
CA ASN A 49 -9.12 -6.06 15.98
C ASN A 49 -9.46 -6.44 17.41
N ILE A 50 -9.08 -7.66 17.81
CA ILE A 50 -9.41 -8.20 19.14
C ILE A 50 -8.67 -7.47 20.26
N VAL A 51 -7.50 -6.89 19.99
CA VAL A 51 -6.65 -6.20 20.96
C VAL A 51 -7.10 -4.75 21.15
N ARG A 52 -7.43 -4.07 20.04
CA ARG A 52 -7.85 -2.65 20.03
C ARG A 52 -9.03 -2.45 19.08
N ARG A 53 -10.26 -2.63 19.59
CA ARG A 53 -11.51 -2.56 18.81
C ARG A 53 -11.65 -1.34 17.86
N GLY A 54 -11.15 -0.18 18.28
CA GLY A 54 -11.18 1.06 17.49
C GLY A 54 -10.13 1.16 16.37
N LYS A 55 -9.19 0.21 16.30
CA LYS A 55 -8.09 0.13 15.32
C LYS A 55 -8.23 -1.11 14.45
N ASN A 56 -9.45 -1.34 13.96
CA ASN A 56 -9.78 -2.44 13.07
C ASN A 56 -9.45 -2.09 11.61
N LEU A 57 -9.58 -3.07 10.71
CA LEU A 57 -9.21 -2.94 9.29
C LEU A 57 -10.40 -2.54 8.41
N LYS A 58 -11.51 -2.06 8.99
CA LYS A 58 -12.65 -1.58 8.21
C LYS A 58 -12.35 -0.20 7.65
N SER A 59 -12.88 0.08 6.47
CA SER A 59 -12.66 1.31 5.70
C SER A 59 -12.78 2.61 6.54
N LYS A 60 -13.78 2.71 7.43
CA LYS A 60 -13.97 3.87 8.31
C LYS A 60 -12.80 4.08 9.29
N ALA A 61 -12.25 3.01 9.86
CA ALA A 61 -11.15 3.07 10.82
C ALA A 61 -9.82 3.39 10.13
N LEU A 62 -9.58 2.77 8.96
CA LEU A 62 -8.41 3.07 8.13
C LEU A 62 -8.35 4.55 7.76
N ARG A 63 -9.44 5.11 7.20
CA ARG A 63 -9.54 6.55 6.88
C ARG A 63 -9.34 7.45 8.09
N LYS A 64 -10.02 7.14 9.21
CA LYS A 64 -9.89 7.91 10.46
C LYS A 64 -8.44 7.99 10.95
N HIS A 65 -7.63 6.99 10.63
CA HIS A 65 -6.25 6.89 11.06
C HIS A 65 -5.23 7.17 9.97
N LYS A 66 -5.68 7.58 8.78
CA LYS A 66 -4.83 7.88 7.62
C LYS A 66 -3.96 6.67 7.22
N VAL A 67 -4.56 5.49 7.24
CA VAL A 67 -3.94 4.20 6.84
C VAL A 67 -4.81 3.50 5.79
N ASP A 68 -5.36 4.29 4.88
CA ASP A 68 -6.32 3.91 3.84
C ASP A 68 -5.71 3.89 2.44
N THR A 69 -4.38 3.77 2.35
CA THR A 69 -3.66 3.48 1.09
C THR A 69 -2.78 2.25 1.27
N GLN A 70 -2.43 1.60 0.16
CA GLN A 70 -1.59 0.42 0.18
C GLN A 70 -0.22 0.72 0.80
N GLU A 71 0.38 1.86 0.48
CA GLU A 71 1.68 2.30 0.99
C GLU A 71 1.64 2.57 2.49
N ALA A 72 0.56 3.19 2.97
CA ALA A 72 0.38 3.45 4.39
C ALA A 72 0.20 2.15 5.18
N ILE A 73 -0.55 1.19 4.65
CA ILE A 73 -0.70 -0.16 5.24
C ILE A 73 0.65 -0.89 5.22
N ALA A 74 1.35 -0.89 4.08
CA ALA A 74 2.65 -1.53 3.94
C ALA A 74 3.67 -0.96 4.94
N SER A 75 3.75 0.37 5.05
CA SER A 75 4.62 1.03 6.04
C SER A 75 4.27 0.64 7.47
N LEU A 76 2.97 0.52 7.80
CA LEU A 76 2.53 0.08 9.13
C LEU A 76 2.89 -1.40 9.38
N VAL A 77 2.74 -2.28 8.40
CA VAL A 77 3.09 -3.70 8.52
C VAL A 77 4.60 -3.87 8.66
N THR A 78 5.40 -3.18 7.86
CA THR A 78 6.87 -3.21 7.92
C THR A 78 7.36 -2.78 9.29
N ASN A 79 6.91 -1.62 9.78
CA ASN A 79 7.47 -1.00 10.97
C ASN A 79 6.76 -1.36 12.29
N GLY A 80 5.55 -1.91 12.21
CA GLY A 80 4.68 -2.09 13.37
C GLY A 80 4.23 -0.76 13.98
N LYS A 81 3.39 -0.84 15.02
CA LYS A 81 3.00 0.33 15.82
C LYS A 81 2.41 -0.08 17.17
N GLY A 82 3.08 0.32 18.25
CA GLY A 82 2.64 0.02 19.60
C GLY A 82 2.63 -1.49 19.84
N ILE A 83 1.45 -2.07 20.07
CA ILE A 83 1.29 -3.52 20.33
C ILE A 83 1.37 -4.36 19.04
N MET A 84 1.11 -3.77 17.88
CA MET A 84 1.26 -4.47 16.61
C MET A 84 2.76 -4.57 16.27
N SER A 85 3.29 -5.79 16.23
CA SER A 85 4.69 -6.06 15.91
C SER A 85 5.08 -5.60 14.51
N ALA A 86 6.36 -5.32 14.31
CA ALA A 86 6.94 -5.14 12.98
C ALA A 86 7.06 -6.49 12.25
N TYR A 87 6.82 -6.48 10.94
CA TYR A 87 6.95 -7.65 10.06
C TYR A 87 8.03 -7.48 8.99
N GLY A 88 8.74 -6.35 8.93
CA GLY A 88 9.79 -6.10 7.94
C GLY A 88 10.93 -7.13 7.94
N ASP A 89 11.22 -7.74 9.08
CA ASP A 89 12.24 -8.81 9.20
C ASP A 89 11.65 -10.22 9.06
N LYS A 90 10.33 -10.35 8.88
CA LYS A 90 9.60 -11.63 8.85
C LYS A 90 8.98 -11.94 7.49
N LEU A 91 8.60 -10.89 6.76
CA LEU A 91 7.96 -10.98 5.46
C LEU A 91 8.82 -10.26 4.43
N THR A 92 8.85 -10.77 3.21
CA THR A 92 9.52 -10.09 2.11
C THR A 92 8.76 -8.80 1.74
N PRO A 93 9.42 -7.82 1.09
CA PRO A 93 8.74 -6.62 0.60
C PRO A 93 7.54 -6.93 -0.30
N GLU A 94 7.62 -7.98 -1.12
CA GLU A 94 6.54 -8.46 -1.97
C GLU A 94 5.36 -9.00 -1.15
N GLN A 95 5.61 -9.84 -0.14
CA GLN A 95 4.56 -10.33 0.76
C GLN A 95 3.87 -9.20 1.52
N ILE A 96 4.63 -8.17 1.92
CA ILE A 96 4.08 -6.98 2.57
C ILE A 96 3.21 -6.18 1.59
N ALA A 97 3.65 -6.00 0.34
CA ALA A 97 2.86 -5.32 -0.69
C ALA A 97 1.55 -6.08 -0.96
N ASP A 98 1.62 -7.41 -1.12
CA ASP A 98 0.47 -8.27 -1.39
C ASP A 98 -0.55 -8.26 -0.25
N VAL A 99 -0.11 -8.44 0.99
CA VAL A 99 -1.03 -8.41 2.15
C VAL A 99 -1.64 -7.03 2.35
N SER A 100 -0.89 -5.96 2.03
CA SER A 100 -1.39 -4.59 2.13
C SER A 100 -2.47 -4.31 1.08
N ALA A 101 -2.27 -4.77 -0.16
CA ALA A 101 -3.27 -4.69 -1.22
C ALA A 101 -4.52 -5.51 -0.87
N TYR A 102 -4.34 -6.73 -0.36
CA TYR A 102 -5.43 -7.58 0.10
C TYR A 102 -6.25 -6.89 1.22
N VAL A 103 -5.60 -6.34 2.25
CA VAL A 103 -6.29 -5.62 3.33
C VAL A 103 -7.06 -4.42 2.81
N LEU A 104 -6.49 -3.64 1.89
CA LEU A 104 -7.15 -2.49 1.30
C LEU A 104 -8.41 -2.91 0.53
N GLN A 105 -8.29 -3.92 -0.34
CA GLN A 105 -9.42 -4.46 -1.10
C GLN A 105 -10.52 -5.00 -0.18
N GLN A 106 -10.17 -5.80 0.82
CA GLN A 106 -11.15 -6.32 1.78
C GLN A 106 -11.84 -5.19 2.55
N ALA A 107 -11.12 -4.11 2.89
CA ALA A 107 -11.70 -2.96 3.54
C ALA A 107 -12.72 -2.23 2.65
N GLU A 108 -12.44 -2.10 1.34
CA GLU A 108 -13.35 -1.51 0.35
C GLU A 108 -14.60 -2.36 0.12
N GLN A 109 -14.44 -3.69 0.08
CA GLN A 109 -15.54 -4.66 -0.05
C GLN A 109 -16.31 -4.87 1.26
N GLY A 110 -15.81 -4.31 2.37
CA GLY A 110 -16.46 -4.38 3.68
C GLY A 110 -16.27 -5.70 4.42
N TRP A 111 -15.22 -6.46 4.09
CA TRP A 111 -14.87 -7.76 4.67
C TRP A 111 -16.00 -8.78 4.53
N LYS A 112 -16.53 -8.91 3.31
CA LYS A 112 -17.58 -9.86 2.92
C LYS A 112 -17.03 -10.89 1.95
#